data_AF-A0A2U3XUE7-F1
#
_entry.id   AF-A0A2U3XUE7-F1
#
_cell.length_a   1.000
_cell.length_b   1.000
_cell.length_c   1.000
_cell.angle_alpha   90.00
_cell.angle_beta   90.00
_cell.angle_gamma   90.00
#
_symmetry.space_group_name_H-M   'P 1'
#
loop_
_entity.id
_entity.type
_entity.pdbx_description
1 polymer ?
#
loop_
_entity_poly.entity_id
_entity_poly.type
_entity_poly.pdbx_seq_one_letter_code
_entity_poly.pdbx_strand_id
1 'polypeptide(L)'
;MNTRHIAFSGNKWEQKVYSSHTGYPGGFKQVTAAQLHQKDPVAIVKLAIYGMLPKNLHRRTLMQRLHLFPDEDIPEDIRKNLVEELPQPRKVPRRLDEYTQEEIEAFPRVWSPPEDYRL
;
A
#
# COMPACT_ATOMS: atom_id res chain seq x y z
N MET A 1 0.69 10.70 -1.26
CA MET A 1 2.11 10.38 -1.49
C MET A 1 2.37 8.90 -1.21
N ASN A 2 3.53 8.37 -1.62
CA ASN A 2 4.00 7.01 -1.31
C ASN A 2 3.05 5.87 -1.70
N THR A 3 2.28 6.03 -2.78
CA THR A 3 1.38 4.96 -3.24
C THR A 3 2.11 3.72 -3.75
N ARG A 4 3.39 3.84 -4.13
CA ARG A 4 4.25 2.71 -4.50
C ARG A 4 4.50 1.75 -3.33
N HIS A 5 4.59 2.27 -2.10
CA HIS A 5 5.01 1.52 -0.91
C HIS A 5 3.84 0.96 -0.09
N ILE A 6 2.69 0.73 -0.72
CA ILE A 6 1.53 0.12 -0.06
C ILE A 6 1.81 -1.36 0.28
N ALA A 7 1.18 -1.84 1.35
CA ALA A 7 1.25 -3.24 1.75
C ALA A 7 -0.13 -3.89 1.70
N PHE A 8 -0.25 -5.01 0.98
CA PHE A 8 -1.40 -5.90 1.12
C PHE A 8 -1.20 -6.90 2.26
N SER A 9 -2.32 -7.41 2.79
CA SER A 9 -2.32 -8.54 3.71
C SER A 9 -2.41 -9.87 2.95
N GLY A 10 -1.81 -10.93 3.51
CA GLY A 10 -1.77 -12.26 2.90
C GLY A 10 -1.15 -12.25 1.50
N ASN A 11 -1.61 -13.13 0.63
CA ASN A 11 -1.04 -13.36 -0.71
C ASN A 11 -1.83 -12.61 -1.80
N LYS A 12 -2.39 -11.44 -1.45
CA LYS A 12 -3.24 -10.67 -2.38
C LYS A 12 -2.45 -10.10 -3.55
N TRP A 13 -1.14 -9.94 -3.44
CA TRP A 13 -0.30 -9.48 -4.55
C TRP A 13 -0.38 -10.43 -5.75
N GLU A 14 -0.41 -11.74 -5.47
CA GLU A 14 -0.44 -12.81 -6.45
C GLU A 14 -1.88 -13.23 -6.78
N GLN A 15 -2.75 -13.28 -5.77
CA GLN A 15 -4.11 -13.82 -5.92
C GLN A 15 -5.12 -12.80 -6.45
N LYS A 16 -4.94 -11.50 -6.18
CA LYS A 16 -5.92 -10.49 -6.59
C LYS A 16 -5.73 -10.15 -8.06
N VAL A 17 -6.78 -10.37 -8.86
CA VAL A 17 -6.77 -10.10 -10.31
C VAL A 17 -7.62 -8.86 -10.62
N TYR A 18 -7.07 -8.00 -11.48
CA TYR A 18 -7.77 -6.88 -12.10
C TYR A 18 -8.09 -7.26 -13.55
N SER A 19 -9.38 -7.39 -13.85
CA SER A 19 -9.89 -7.71 -15.18
C SER A 19 -10.44 -6.48 -15.89
N SER A 20 -10.16 -6.36 -17.18
CA SER A 20 -10.74 -5.32 -18.04
C SER A 20 -11.01 -5.88 -19.45
N HIS A 21 -11.84 -5.18 -20.21
CA HIS A 21 -12.17 -5.53 -21.59
C HIS A 21 -12.00 -4.30 -22.48
N THR A 22 -11.38 -4.47 -23.65
CA THR A 22 -11.13 -3.37 -24.59
C THR A 22 -12.33 -3.05 -25.49
N GLY A 23 -13.26 -3.99 -25.64
CA GLY A 23 -14.44 -3.87 -26.52
C GLY A 23 -14.37 -4.74 -27.78
N TYR A 24 -13.17 -5.19 -28.17
CA TYR A 24 -12.95 -6.06 -29.35
C TYR A 24 -13.01 -7.56 -29.01
N PRO A 25 -13.31 -8.45 -29.98
CA PRO A 25 -13.17 -9.90 -29.80
C PRO A 25 -11.74 -10.27 -29.37
N GLY A 26 -11.62 -11.12 -28.33
CA GLY A 26 -10.31 -11.46 -27.73
C GLY A 26 -9.71 -10.35 -26.87
N GLY A 27 -10.45 -9.26 -26.62
CA GLY A 27 -9.99 -8.08 -25.92
C GLY A 27 -10.00 -8.14 -24.38
N PHE A 28 -10.23 -9.32 -23.80
CA PHE A 28 -10.24 -9.54 -22.36
C PHE A 28 -8.81 -9.59 -21.80
N LYS A 29 -8.55 -8.82 -20.74
CA LYS A 29 -7.24 -8.75 -20.09
C LYS A 29 -7.40 -9.00 -18.60
N GLN A 30 -6.51 -9.81 -18.05
CA GLN A 30 -6.38 -10.07 -16.63
C GLN A 30 -4.92 -9.84 -16.22
N VAL A 31 -4.74 -9.08 -15.15
CA VAL A 31 -3.42 -8.83 -14.55
C VAL A 31 -3.51 -8.98 -13.05
N THR A 32 -2.46 -9.50 -12.41
CA THR A 32 -2.40 -9.56 -10.95
C THR A 32 -2.18 -8.17 -10.36
N ALA A 33 -2.44 -8.01 -9.06
CA ALA A 33 -2.12 -6.78 -8.35
C ALA A 33 -0.64 -6.41 -8.48
N ALA A 34 0.26 -7.39 -8.38
CA ALA A 34 1.70 -7.16 -8.55
C ALA A 34 2.03 -6.60 -9.94
N GLN A 35 1.49 -7.21 -11.00
CA GLN A 35 1.71 -6.76 -12.39
C GLN A 35 1.14 -5.36 -12.64
N LEU A 36 -0.07 -5.09 -12.13
CA LEU A 36 -0.70 -3.78 -12.27
C LEU A 36 0.13 -2.70 -11.57
N HIS A 37 0.63 -2.98 -10.36
CA HIS A 37 1.38 -2.04 -9.54
C HIS A 37 2.76 -1.71 -10.10
N GLN A 38 3.44 -2.69 -10.70
CA GLN A 38 4.69 -2.46 -11.41
C GLN A 38 4.51 -1.53 -12.60
N LYS A 39 3.37 -1.66 -13.31
CA LYS A 39 3.05 -0.84 -14.48
C LYS A 39 2.57 0.57 -14.10
N ASP A 40 1.66 0.65 -13.14
CA ASP A 40 1.06 1.89 -12.65
C ASP A 40 0.96 1.82 -11.11
N PRO A 41 1.90 2.46 -10.40
CA PRO A 41 1.95 2.41 -8.93
C PRO A 41 0.78 3.12 -8.25
N VAL A 42 -0.01 3.93 -8.97
CA VAL A 42 -1.16 4.64 -8.38
C VAL A 42 -2.50 3.93 -8.64
N ALA A 43 -2.53 2.98 -9.59
CA ALA A 43 -3.75 2.34 -10.06
C ALA A 43 -4.54 1.61 -8.96
N ILE A 44 -3.85 0.88 -8.07
CA ILE A 44 -4.51 0.08 -7.03
C ILE A 44 -5.33 0.97 -6.09
N VAL A 45 -4.71 2.03 -5.57
CA VAL A 45 -5.36 2.99 -4.66
C VAL A 45 -6.49 3.73 -5.38
N LYS A 46 -6.24 4.16 -6.62
CA LYS A 46 -7.24 4.84 -7.47
C LYS A 46 -8.48 3.97 -7.70
N LEU A 47 -8.30 2.70 -8.04
CA LEU A 47 -9.40 1.76 -8.30
C LEU A 47 -10.17 1.41 -7.02
N ALA A 48 -9.47 1.25 -5.89
CA ALA A 48 -10.12 1.01 -4.60
C ALA A 48 -11.04 2.18 -4.20
N ILE A 49 -10.53 3.41 -4.25
CA ILE A 49 -11.31 4.62 -3.93
C ILE A 49 -12.47 4.77 -4.92
N TYR A 50 -12.23 4.61 -6.22
CA TYR A 50 -13.28 4.66 -7.24
C TYR A 50 -14.39 3.61 -7.03
N GLY A 51 -14.02 2.44 -6.50
CA GLY A 51 -14.92 1.38 -6.11
C GLY A 51 -15.79 1.73 -4.90
N MET A 52 -15.25 2.47 -3.94
CA MET A 52 -15.97 2.89 -2.72
C MET A 52 -16.90 4.09 -2.94
N LEU A 53 -16.62 4.94 -3.93
CA LEU A 53 -17.48 6.09 -4.21
C LEU A 53 -18.88 5.68 -4.73
N PRO A 54 -19.93 6.48 -4.41
CA PRO A 54 -21.29 6.28 -4.90
C PRO A 54 -21.36 6.15 -6.43
N LYS A 55 -22.25 5.28 -6.92
CA LYS A 55 -22.40 5.00 -8.36
C LYS A 55 -23.26 6.05 -9.05
N ASN A 56 -22.79 7.29 -9.09
CA ASN A 56 -23.44 8.42 -9.74
C ASN A 56 -22.45 9.22 -10.62
N LEU A 57 -22.93 10.30 -11.25
CA LEU A 57 -22.13 11.17 -12.12
C LEU A 57 -21.07 11.97 -11.34
N HIS A 58 -21.39 12.39 -10.10
CA HIS A 58 -20.47 13.14 -9.23
C HIS A 58 -19.16 12.38 -8.93
N ARG A 59 -19.18 11.05 -9.03
CA ARG A 59 -17.99 10.21 -8.85
C ARG A 59 -16.80 10.66 -9.71
N ARG A 60 -17.03 11.11 -10.95
CA ARG A 60 -15.93 11.57 -11.82
C ARG A 60 -15.32 12.90 -11.33
N THR A 61 -16.16 13.83 -10.87
CA THR A 61 -15.73 15.10 -10.29
C THR A 61 -14.93 14.89 -9.01
N LEU A 62 -15.36 13.98 -8.14
CA LEU A 62 -14.61 13.66 -6.90
C LEU A 62 -13.22 13.08 -7.21
N MET A 63 -13.11 12.21 -8.23
CA MET A 63 -11.82 11.66 -8.63
C MET A 63 -10.85 12.69 -9.21
N GLN A 64 -11.34 13.81 -9.77
CA GLN A 64 -10.48 14.90 -10.25
C GLN A 64 -9.85 15.69 -9.10
N ARG A 65 -10.48 15.69 -7.91
CA ARG A 65 -9.96 16.32 -6.68
C ARG A 65 -9.01 15.40 -5.91
N LEU A 66 -8.85 14.15 -6.34
CA LEU A 66 -7.95 13.20 -5.73
C LEU A 66 -6.57 13.29 -6.40
N HIS A 67 -5.56 13.65 -5.61
CA HIS A 67 -4.16 13.72 -6.06
C HIS A 67 -3.38 12.52 -5.50
N LEU A 68 -2.81 11.70 -6.38
CA LEU A 68 -2.02 10.52 -6.02
C LEU A 68 -0.61 10.68 -6.56
N PHE A 69 0.39 10.40 -5.71
CA PHE A 69 1.80 10.45 -6.06
C PHE A 69 2.44 9.09 -5.73
N PRO A 70 3.25 8.53 -6.65
CA PRO A 70 3.92 7.24 -6.44
C PRO A 70 4.88 7.27 -5.26
N ASP A 71 5.68 8.34 -5.19
CA ASP A 71 6.77 8.53 -4.25
C ASP A 71 6.46 9.73 -3.33
N GLU A 72 7.48 10.27 -2.64
CA GLU A 72 7.32 11.37 -1.67
C GLU A 72 7.25 12.75 -2.30
N ASP A 73 7.66 12.88 -3.55
CA ASP A 73 7.69 14.16 -4.24
C ASP A 73 6.27 14.66 -4.55
N ILE A 74 5.98 15.88 -4.09
CA ILE A 74 4.70 16.57 -4.26
C ILE A 74 4.99 17.93 -4.90
N PRO A 75 4.31 18.29 -6.01
CA PRO A 75 4.44 19.60 -6.63
C PRO A 75 4.23 20.75 -5.63
N GLU A 76 5.02 21.82 -5.77
CA GLU A 76 5.02 22.91 -4.82
C GLU A 76 3.65 23.54 -4.59
N ASP A 77 2.84 23.69 -5.65
CA ASP A 77 1.52 24.31 -5.58
C ASP A 77 0.57 23.53 -4.68
N ILE A 78 0.64 22.20 -4.73
CA ILE A 78 -0.15 21.29 -3.88
C ILE A 78 0.45 21.26 -2.48
N ARG A 79 1.78 21.28 -2.35
CA ARG A 79 2.41 21.28 -1.02
C ARG A 79 2.08 22.56 -0.22
N LYS A 80 2.03 23.72 -0.88
CA LYS A 80 1.75 25.03 -0.26
C LYS A 80 0.32 25.16 0.26
N ASN A 81 -0.63 24.37 -0.28
CA ASN A 81 -2.04 24.44 0.09
C ASN A 81 -2.51 23.28 0.99
N LEU A 82 -1.57 22.49 1.52
CA LEU A 82 -1.88 21.46 2.52
C LEU A 82 -2.34 22.11 3.83
N VAL A 83 -3.38 21.54 4.42
CA VAL A 83 -3.99 22.02 5.67
C VAL A 83 -3.68 21.09 6.83
N GLU A 84 -3.89 19.79 6.62
CA GLU A 84 -3.78 18.77 7.66
C GLU A 84 -3.19 17.48 7.08
N GLU A 85 -2.39 16.78 7.89
CA GLU A 85 -1.95 15.42 7.61
C GLU A 85 -2.76 14.44 8.46
N LEU A 86 -3.51 13.55 7.79
CA LEU A 86 -4.31 12.53 8.47
C LEU A 86 -3.41 11.44 9.07
N PRO A 87 -3.71 10.93 10.28
CA PRO A 87 -2.94 9.85 10.88
C PRO A 87 -3.06 8.57 10.06
N GLN A 88 -1.97 7.80 10.00
CA GLN A 88 -1.98 6.51 9.32
C GLN A 88 -2.92 5.53 10.03
N PRO A 89 -3.80 4.81 9.29
CA PRO A 89 -4.76 3.90 9.90
C PRO A 89 -4.10 2.64 10.51
N ARG A 90 -2.93 2.24 9.99
CA ARG A 90 -2.18 1.07 10.47
C ARG A 90 -0.87 1.55 11.09
N LYS A 91 -0.60 1.12 12.32
CA LYS A 91 0.73 1.26 12.92
C LYS A 91 1.69 0.28 12.26
N VAL A 92 2.77 0.79 11.67
CA VAL A 92 3.81 -0.04 11.09
C VAL A 92 4.58 -0.71 12.24
N PRO A 93 4.64 -2.05 12.29
CA PRO A 93 5.40 -2.73 13.32
C PRO A 93 6.90 -2.48 13.13
N ARG A 94 7.64 -2.44 14.24
CA ARG A 94 9.09 -2.33 14.19
C ARG A 94 9.71 -3.66 13.80
N ARG A 95 10.81 -3.60 13.06
CA ARG A 95 11.66 -4.77 12.79
C ARG A 95 12.64 -4.99 13.95
N LEU A 96 13.23 -6.18 14.05
CA LEU A 96 14.11 -6.54 15.16
C LEU A 96 15.35 -5.62 15.26
N ASP A 97 15.85 -5.15 14.13
CA ASP A 97 16.96 -4.20 14.00
C ASP A 97 16.64 -2.78 14.46
N GLU A 98 15.36 -2.43 14.63
CA GLU A 98 14.90 -1.10 15.05
C GLU A 98 14.71 -0.99 16.57
N TYR A 99 14.85 -2.09 17.33
CA TYR A 99 14.72 -2.09 18.79
C TYR A 99 16.00 -1.55 19.44
N THR A 100 15.85 -0.81 20.53
CA THR A 100 16.99 -0.34 21.32
C THR A 100 17.54 -1.47 22.19
N GLN A 101 18.82 -1.40 22.55
CA GLN A 101 19.46 -2.39 23.41
C GLN A 101 18.72 -2.52 24.77
N GLU A 102 18.22 -1.40 25.30
CA GLU A 102 17.42 -1.36 26.52
C GLU A 102 16.12 -2.18 26.40
N GLU A 103 15.40 -2.03 25.29
CA GLU A 103 14.15 -2.77 25.03
C GLU A 103 14.44 -4.29 24.90
N ILE A 104 15.56 -4.65 24.28
CA ILE A 104 15.98 -6.05 24.10
C ILE A 104 16.35 -6.68 25.44
N GLU A 105 17.15 -6.00 26.27
CA GLU A 105 17.58 -6.49 27.58
C GLU A 105 16.44 -6.52 28.61
N ALA A 106 15.50 -5.58 28.50
CA ALA A 106 14.28 -5.59 29.31
C ALA A 106 13.38 -6.79 29.01
N PHE A 107 13.47 -7.36 27.80
CA PHE A 107 12.69 -8.54 27.43
C PHE A 107 13.31 -9.81 28.02
N PRO A 108 12.60 -10.54 28.90
CA PRO A 108 13.18 -11.68 29.60
C PRO A 108 13.43 -12.84 28.64
N ARG A 109 14.55 -13.53 28.86
CA ARG A 109 14.85 -14.79 28.17
C ARG A 109 13.83 -15.87 28.59
N VAL A 110 13.11 -16.42 27.62
CA VAL A 110 12.03 -17.40 27.89
C VAL A 110 12.55 -18.82 28.12
N TRP A 111 13.70 -19.17 27.55
CA TRP A 111 14.28 -20.52 27.67
C TRP A 111 15.81 -20.51 27.65
N SER A 112 16.41 -21.50 28.31
CA SER A 112 17.86 -21.70 28.38
C SER A 112 18.27 -22.88 27.48
N PRO A 113 18.98 -22.64 26.37
CA PRO A 113 19.45 -23.69 25.46
C PRO A 113 20.53 -24.55 26.12
N PRO A 114 20.60 -25.87 25.81
CA PRO A 114 21.72 -26.73 26.20
C PRO A 114 23.03 -26.25 25.57
N GLU A 115 24.14 -26.41 26.30
CA GLU A 115 25.47 -26.00 25.81
C GLU A 115 25.94 -26.83 24.60
N ASP A 116 25.53 -28.10 24.52
CA ASP A 116 25.87 -29.01 23.43
C ASP A 116 24.97 -28.82 22.18
N TYR A 117 24.11 -27.80 22.16
CA TYR A 117 23.19 -27.58 21.06
C TYR A 117 23.92 -26.96 19.86
N ARG A 118 24.04 -27.73 18.78
CA ARG A 118 24.47 -27.19 17.49
C ARG A 118 23.33 -26.38 16.89
N LEU A 119 23.39 -25.06 17.07
CA LEU A 119 22.44 -24.09 16.54
C LEU A 119 22.40 -24.08 15.00
#